data_AF-A0A3D4B189-F1
#
_entry.id   AF-A0A3D4B189-F1
#
_cell.length_a   1.000
_cell.length_b   1.000
_cell.length_c   1.000
_cell.angle_alpha   90.00
_cell.angle_beta   90.00
_cell.angle_gamma   90.00
#
_symmetry.space_group_name_H-M   'P 1'
#
loop_
_entity.id
_entity.type
_entity.pdbx_description
1 polymer ?
#
loop_
_entity_poly.entity_id
_entity_poly.type
_entity_poly.pdbx_seq_one_letter_code
_entity_poly.pdbx_strand_id
1 'polypeptide(L)'
;MSSIRKPYVTATLQGPDDGGDFGPHTPGTKTSGLQEAVHFAHEQCRDLHIWGGRGGLHDGEGLPHNVYYLDEPLYIPWSQDFTLGGGNYVLAYRGETGSAIHIDSQMNCRYKFGLISSSSPDPVVNIRPETPGPDDFTVITASLFDFSAIVSQHPKGVGLVLDSSHGPIINSTFFAEETNSTGTGVYLTDAGGEGYPLSNNTLRIPYGNQYHARGDCTGLRLGDPGTKKILHNMFEMSYHAPRGAYFDPDKKAYVTMDAYVAENAIGADIFAQSNFLTLSCYGKRQPGEDLIFEAEAKDNTIHALSLPNGITNRAHTPTNKVVYNKAIGFAVETPSFPSSDAWHVNTTSMTVQVLITSPGKVTTWTLRDAGETVALKPYNLSLVDTLNYPPRLLMPDGQAQDQEIKSGLYPGQIFILDPGEAVKFTYDDLPCWRWKAMR
;
A
#
# COMPACT_ATOMS: atom_id res chain seq x y z
N MET A 1 -35.97 33.64 -21.26
CA MET A 1 -34.77 33.58 -20.39
C MET A 1 -34.42 32.12 -20.23
N SER A 2 -33.33 31.64 -20.84
CA SER A 2 -32.88 30.26 -20.64
C SER A 2 -32.53 30.09 -19.17
N SER A 3 -33.23 29.22 -18.45
CA SER A 3 -32.88 28.89 -17.06
C SER A 3 -31.41 28.49 -17.01
N ILE A 4 -30.62 29.17 -16.19
CA ILE A 4 -29.24 28.79 -15.91
C ILE A 4 -29.30 27.35 -15.40
N ARG A 5 -28.78 26.39 -16.19
CA ARG A 5 -28.75 24.98 -15.78
C ARG A 5 -27.88 24.87 -14.54
N LYS A 6 -28.34 24.13 -13.53
CA LYS A 6 -27.54 23.85 -12.33
C LYS A 6 -26.16 23.33 -12.76
N PRO A 7 -25.05 23.82 -12.18
CA PRO A 7 -23.71 23.41 -12.57
C PRO A 7 -23.33 22.02 -12.02
N TYR A 8 -24.09 21.49 -11.06
CA TYR A 8 -23.85 20.20 -10.42
C TYR A 8 -25.16 19.43 -10.22
N VAL A 9 -25.05 18.10 -10.16
CA VAL A 9 -26.07 17.17 -9.68
C VAL A 9 -25.90 17.01 -8.19
N THR A 10 -27.00 16.95 -7.43
CA THR A 10 -26.98 16.74 -5.98
C THR A 10 -27.67 15.45 -5.58
N ALA A 11 -26.98 14.65 -4.77
CA ALA A 11 -27.57 13.54 -4.05
C ALA A 11 -27.70 13.89 -2.56
N THR A 12 -28.92 13.88 -2.02
CA THR A 12 -29.25 14.26 -0.64
C THR A 12 -29.89 13.09 0.12
N LEU A 13 -30.03 13.27 1.44
CA LEU A 13 -30.45 12.21 2.36
C LEU A 13 -31.93 11.83 2.23
N GLN A 14 -32.78 12.67 1.63
CA GLN A 14 -34.15 12.32 1.24
C GLN A 14 -34.40 12.48 -0.27
N GLY A 15 -33.38 12.86 -1.03
CA GLY A 15 -33.48 13.04 -2.48
C GLY A 15 -34.52 14.09 -2.88
N PRO A 16 -35.42 13.78 -3.82
CA PRO A 16 -36.45 14.73 -4.26
C PRO A 16 -37.29 15.34 -3.14
N ASP A 17 -37.47 14.63 -2.02
CA ASP A 17 -38.33 15.08 -0.92
C ASP A 17 -37.71 16.22 -0.09
N ASP A 18 -36.38 16.39 -0.09
CA ASP A 18 -35.68 17.50 0.57
C ASP A 18 -35.08 18.52 -0.43
N GLY A 19 -35.41 18.38 -1.72
CA GLY A 19 -34.97 19.28 -2.78
C GLY A 19 -33.66 18.88 -3.47
N GLY A 20 -33.08 17.73 -3.13
CA GLY A 20 -32.02 17.11 -3.92
C GLY A 20 -32.53 16.54 -5.25
N ASP A 21 -31.60 16.28 -6.17
CA ASP A 21 -31.97 15.69 -7.47
C ASP A 21 -32.13 14.16 -7.34
N PHE A 22 -31.32 13.53 -6.48
CA PHE A 22 -31.33 12.09 -6.19
C PHE A 22 -31.11 11.81 -4.69
N GLY A 23 -31.45 10.61 -4.24
CA GLY A 23 -31.32 10.17 -2.84
C GLY A 23 -32.11 8.89 -2.53
N PRO A 24 -32.25 8.47 -1.27
CA PRO A 24 -32.94 7.24 -0.88
C PRO A 24 -34.39 7.10 -1.40
N HIS A 25 -35.08 8.21 -1.65
CA HIS A 25 -36.44 8.22 -2.19
C HIS A 25 -36.49 8.36 -3.72
N THR A 26 -35.36 8.20 -4.41
CA THR A 26 -35.34 8.05 -5.87
C THR A 26 -36.11 6.78 -6.24
N PRO A 27 -37.15 6.85 -7.10
CA PRO A 27 -37.97 5.70 -7.39
C PRO A 27 -37.15 4.51 -7.93
N GLY A 28 -37.28 3.35 -7.27
CA GLY A 28 -36.69 2.09 -7.72
C GLY A 28 -35.20 1.90 -7.40
N THR A 29 -34.54 2.88 -6.78
CA THR A 29 -33.09 2.79 -6.52
C THR A 29 -32.72 1.63 -5.59
N LYS A 30 -31.51 1.10 -5.81
CA LYS A 30 -30.83 0.11 -4.97
C LYS A 30 -29.55 0.64 -4.32
N THR A 31 -29.17 1.87 -4.64
CA THR A 31 -27.94 2.52 -4.19
C THR A 31 -28.24 3.85 -3.50
N SER A 32 -29.43 3.99 -2.92
CA SER A 32 -29.91 5.25 -2.32
C SER A 32 -29.84 6.46 -3.27
N GLY A 33 -30.15 6.25 -4.55
CA GLY A 33 -30.14 7.27 -5.59
C GLY A 33 -28.77 7.56 -6.18
N LEU A 34 -27.71 6.93 -5.67
CA LEU A 34 -26.33 7.32 -6.01
C LEU A 34 -25.92 6.83 -7.40
N GLN A 35 -26.30 5.61 -7.80
CA GLN A 35 -26.02 5.12 -9.16
C GLN A 35 -26.75 5.96 -10.20
N GLU A 36 -28.00 6.32 -9.92
CA GLU A 36 -28.80 7.19 -10.78
C GLU A 36 -28.19 8.59 -10.89
N ALA A 37 -27.71 9.14 -9.77
CA ALA A 37 -27.02 10.42 -9.75
C ALA A 37 -25.74 10.41 -10.60
N VAL A 38 -24.93 9.35 -10.49
CA VAL A 38 -23.71 9.16 -11.30
C VAL A 38 -24.06 9.09 -12.78
N HIS A 39 -25.01 8.24 -13.17
CA HIS A 39 -25.43 8.12 -14.58
C HIS A 39 -25.93 9.45 -15.14
N PHE A 40 -26.79 10.15 -14.39
CA PHE A 40 -27.32 11.43 -14.82
C PHE A 40 -26.23 12.52 -14.92
N ALA A 41 -25.31 12.56 -13.97
CA ALA A 41 -24.17 13.48 -13.99
C ALA A 41 -23.30 13.28 -15.24
N HIS A 42 -23.04 12.02 -15.60
CA HIS A 42 -22.32 11.66 -16.82
C HIS A 42 -23.08 12.05 -18.09
N GLU A 43 -24.36 11.66 -18.19
CA GLU A 43 -25.19 11.96 -19.35
C GLU A 43 -25.32 13.47 -19.60
N GLN A 44 -25.36 14.26 -18.53
CA GLN A 44 -25.49 15.71 -18.62
C GLN A 44 -24.15 16.46 -18.62
N CYS A 45 -23.02 15.75 -18.53
CA CYS A 45 -21.68 16.32 -18.37
C CYS A 45 -21.64 17.35 -17.22
N ARG A 46 -21.94 16.89 -16.00
CA ARG A 46 -22.00 17.70 -14.78
C ARG A 46 -21.24 17.01 -13.66
N ASP A 47 -20.66 17.78 -12.76
CA ASP A 47 -20.11 17.25 -11.52
C ASP A 47 -21.22 16.76 -10.58
N LEU A 48 -20.85 15.88 -9.65
CA LEU A 48 -21.76 15.32 -8.64
C LEU A 48 -21.36 15.79 -7.24
N HIS A 49 -22.33 16.25 -6.46
CA HIS A 49 -22.18 16.48 -5.03
C HIS A 49 -23.05 15.54 -4.21
N ILE A 50 -22.44 14.75 -3.33
CA ILE A 50 -23.14 13.88 -2.38
C ILE A 50 -23.11 14.55 -1.00
N TRP A 51 -24.30 14.84 -0.49
CA TRP A 51 -24.44 15.50 0.80
C TRP A 51 -24.08 14.54 1.93
N GLY A 52 -23.31 15.07 2.88
CA GLY A 52 -23.03 14.39 4.14
C GLY A 52 -23.27 15.33 5.32
N GLY A 53 -22.99 14.82 6.52
CA GLY A 53 -23.16 15.55 7.77
C GLY A 53 -22.23 15.05 8.86
N ARG A 54 -22.60 15.31 10.12
CA ARG A 54 -21.88 14.77 11.27
C ARG A 54 -22.11 13.26 11.36
N GLY A 55 -21.03 12.48 11.32
CA GLY A 55 -21.03 11.05 11.64
C GLY A 55 -20.66 10.75 13.10
N GLY A 56 -20.63 9.46 13.46
CA GLY A 56 -20.15 8.96 14.76
C GLY A 56 -21.25 8.61 15.78
N LEU A 57 -20.81 8.07 16.92
CA LEU A 57 -21.66 7.83 18.08
C LEU A 57 -21.84 9.13 18.87
N HIS A 58 -23.09 9.50 19.17
CA HIS A 58 -23.43 10.54 20.13
C HIS A 58 -24.26 9.90 21.25
N ASP A 59 -23.80 10.02 22.49
CA ASP A 59 -24.42 9.39 23.67
C ASP A 59 -24.63 7.86 23.53
N GLY A 60 -23.77 7.20 22.74
CA GLY A 60 -23.83 5.75 22.49
C GLY A 60 -24.78 5.34 21.37
N GLU A 61 -25.38 6.29 20.65
CA GLU A 61 -26.23 6.04 19.49
C GLU A 61 -25.59 6.61 18.22
N GLY A 62 -25.59 5.83 17.14
CA GLY A 62 -25.11 6.31 15.84
C GLY A 62 -26.13 7.28 15.25
N LEU A 63 -25.67 8.41 14.71
CA LEU A 63 -26.56 9.35 13.99
C LEU A 63 -27.11 8.68 12.73
N PRO A 64 -28.41 8.32 12.66
CA PRO A 64 -28.95 7.52 11.55
C PRO A 64 -29.16 8.33 10.27
N HIS A 65 -29.18 9.66 10.39
CA HIS A 65 -29.55 10.59 9.32
C HIS A 65 -28.40 10.95 8.38
N ASN A 66 -27.38 10.10 8.23
CA ASN A 66 -26.22 10.39 7.38
C ASN A 66 -25.68 9.13 6.68
N VAL A 67 -26.58 8.19 6.40
CA VAL A 67 -26.25 6.88 5.83
C VAL A 67 -26.97 6.71 4.50
N TYR A 68 -26.21 6.40 3.45
CA TYR A 68 -26.73 5.89 2.19
C TYR A 68 -26.47 4.38 2.16
N TYR A 69 -27.53 3.61 2.03
CA TYR A 69 -27.44 2.16 1.93
C TYR A 69 -27.22 1.75 0.48
N LEU A 70 -26.30 0.82 0.28
CA LEU A 70 -25.99 0.22 -1.01
C LEU A 70 -26.41 -1.25 -0.97
N ASP A 71 -27.50 -1.62 -1.64
CA ASP A 71 -27.95 -3.00 -1.79
C ASP A 71 -27.25 -3.72 -2.95
N GLU A 72 -26.67 -2.95 -3.85
CA GLU A 72 -25.83 -3.40 -4.95
C GLU A 72 -24.58 -2.51 -5.06
N PRO A 73 -23.52 -2.96 -5.74
CA PRO A 73 -22.30 -2.17 -5.92
C PRO A 73 -22.61 -0.81 -6.56
N LEU A 74 -22.00 0.26 -6.02
CA LEU A 74 -21.95 1.55 -6.70
C LEU A 74 -20.83 1.51 -7.75
N TYR A 75 -21.20 1.57 -9.02
CA TYR A 75 -20.27 1.57 -10.14
C TYR A 75 -20.00 3.01 -10.61
N ILE A 76 -18.73 3.41 -10.57
CA ILE A 76 -18.24 4.65 -11.15
C ILE A 76 -17.66 4.32 -12.53
N PRO A 77 -18.32 4.76 -13.62
CA PRO A 77 -17.90 4.43 -14.97
C PRO A 77 -16.64 5.20 -15.38
N TRP A 78 -16.17 4.89 -16.59
CA TRP A 78 -15.10 5.68 -17.21
C TRP A 78 -15.43 7.18 -17.15
N SER A 79 -14.45 7.99 -16.73
CA SER A 79 -14.58 9.45 -16.70
C SER A 79 -13.29 10.17 -17.09
N GLN A 80 -13.46 11.37 -17.63
CA GLN A 80 -12.39 12.34 -17.80
C GLN A 80 -12.84 13.72 -17.30
N ASP A 81 -11.95 14.44 -16.61
CA ASP A 81 -12.19 15.81 -16.14
C ASP A 81 -13.43 15.94 -15.22
N PHE A 82 -13.76 14.88 -14.47
CA PHE A 82 -14.97 14.78 -13.65
C PHE A 82 -14.67 14.98 -12.17
N THR A 83 -15.57 15.66 -11.46
CA THR A 83 -15.51 15.80 -9.99
C THR A 83 -16.73 15.18 -9.31
N LEU A 84 -16.47 14.31 -8.34
CA LEU A 84 -17.42 13.88 -7.33
C LEU A 84 -16.98 14.46 -5.98
N GLY A 85 -17.74 15.41 -5.45
CA GLY A 85 -17.49 15.99 -4.13
C GLY A 85 -18.43 15.42 -3.07
N GLY A 86 -17.91 14.88 -1.99
CA GLY A 86 -18.70 14.31 -0.90
C GLY A 86 -18.50 14.99 0.45
N GLY A 87 -19.57 15.13 1.23
CA GLY A 87 -19.48 15.38 2.67
C GLY A 87 -19.10 14.11 3.47
N ASN A 88 -19.05 14.20 4.80
CA ASN A 88 -18.75 13.05 5.68
C ASN A 88 -19.98 12.13 5.88
N TYR A 89 -20.56 11.60 4.81
CA TYR A 89 -21.61 10.57 4.88
C TYR A 89 -21.05 9.16 5.09
N VAL A 90 -21.93 8.21 5.38
CA VAL A 90 -21.61 6.78 5.42
C VAL A 90 -22.25 6.08 4.22
N LEU A 91 -21.45 5.35 3.44
CA LEU A 91 -21.92 4.34 2.51
C LEU A 91 -21.89 2.99 3.19
N ALA A 92 -23.06 2.42 3.45
CA ALA A 92 -23.21 1.12 4.10
C ALA A 92 -23.62 0.07 3.06
N TYR A 93 -22.66 -0.74 2.62
CA TYR A 93 -22.93 -1.84 1.71
C TYR A 93 -23.58 -3.01 2.45
N ARG A 94 -24.70 -3.49 1.92
CA ARG A 94 -25.52 -4.57 2.47
C ARG A 94 -25.46 -5.85 1.64
N GLY A 95 -24.81 -5.83 0.48
CA GLY A 95 -24.64 -7.02 -0.35
C GLY A 95 -23.75 -8.06 0.34
N GLU A 96 -24.05 -9.33 0.08
CA GLU A 96 -23.31 -10.48 0.64
C GLU A 96 -21.99 -10.74 -0.09
N THR A 97 -21.88 -10.30 -1.34
CA THR A 97 -20.72 -10.42 -2.23
C THR A 97 -20.56 -9.16 -3.06
N GLY A 98 -19.43 -9.00 -3.74
CA GLY A 98 -19.09 -7.84 -4.56
C GLY A 98 -18.55 -6.67 -3.73
N SER A 99 -18.02 -5.68 -4.44
CA SER A 99 -17.49 -4.46 -3.86
C SER A 99 -18.56 -3.43 -3.54
N ALA A 100 -18.37 -2.65 -2.48
CA ALA A 100 -19.28 -1.55 -2.18
C ALA A 100 -19.19 -0.46 -3.26
N ILE A 101 -17.96 -0.13 -3.65
CA ILE A 101 -17.68 0.75 -4.78
C ILE A 101 -16.74 0.03 -5.75
N HIS A 102 -17.09 0.08 -7.03
CA HIS A 102 -16.20 -0.28 -8.12
C HIS A 102 -15.93 0.97 -8.97
N ILE A 103 -14.65 1.32 -9.12
CA ILE A 103 -14.21 2.48 -9.90
C ILE A 103 -13.46 1.97 -11.13
N ASP A 104 -14.04 2.24 -12.30
CA ASP A 104 -13.45 1.94 -13.60
C ASP A 104 -12.39 3.01 -13.97
N SER A 105 -11.92 3.04 -15.21
CA SER A 105 -10.93 3.95 -15.76
C SER A 105 -11.20 5.44 -15.50
N GLN A 106 -10.17 6.18 -15.08
CA GLN A 106 -10.27 7.59 -14.72
C GLN A 106 -9.11 8.37 -15.31
N MET A 107 -9.40 9.53 -15.90
CA MET A 107 -8.38 10.45 -16.39
C MET A 107 -8.62 11.87 -15.86
N ASN A 108 -7.69 12.40 -15.07
CA ASN A 108 -7.80 13.75 -14.52
C ASN A 108 -9.08 13.99 -13.67
N CYS A 109 -9.49 12.98 -12.90
CA CYS A 109 -10.69 13.04 -12.07
C CYS A 109 -10.38 13.37 -10.60
N ARG A 110 -11.39 13.85 -9.88
CA ARG A 110 -11.30 14.14 -8.43
C ARG A 110 -12.50 13.56 -7.70
N TYR A 111 -12.22 12.68 -6.75
CA TYR A 111 -13.23 12.01 -5.95
C TYR A 111 -13.01 12.29 -4.48
N LYS A 112 -14.04 12.79 -3.79
CA LYS A 112 -14.13 12.83 -2.32
C LYS A 112 -15.31 11.98 -1.89
N PHE A 113 -15.03 10.89 -1.19
CA PHE A 113 -16.02 10.03 -0.55
C PHE A 113 -15.99 10.22 0.97
N GLY A 114 -17.14 9.96 1.61
CA GLY A 114 -17.22 9.82 3.06
C GLY A 114 -16.63 8.49 3.55
N LEU A 115 -17.20 7.95 4.63
CA LEU A 115 -16.86 6.61 5.13
C LEU A 115 -17.55 5.55 4.28
N ILE A 116 -16.84 4.51 3.87
CA ILE A 116 -17.39 3.37 3.14
C ILE A 116 -17.20 2.12 3.97
N SER A 117 -18.26 1.35 4.18
CA SER A 117 -18.22 0.12 4.98
C SER A 117 -18.85 -1.06 4.26
N SER A 118 -18.23 -2.22 4.43
CA SER A 118 -18.75 -3.50 3.93
C SER A 118 -18.39 -4.65 4.87
N SER A 119 -19.27 -5.64 4.92
CA SER A 119 -19.04 -6.94 5.56
C SER A 119 -18.95 -8.10 4.55
N SER A 120 -18.94 -7.77 3.25
CA SER A 120 -18.68 -8.71 2.15
C SER A 120 -17.25 -9.27 2.22
N PRO A 121 -17.00 -10.51 1.77
CA PRO A 121 -15.65 -11.04 1.61
C PRO A 121 -14.84 -10.38 0.49
N ASP A 122 -15.47 -9.56 -0.35
CA ASP A 122 -14.85 -8.86 -1.46
C ASP A 122 -14.34 -7.46 -1.06
N PRO A 123 -13.59 -6.75 -1.93
CA PRO A 123 -13.04 -5.43 -1.61
C PRO A 123 -14.13 -4.39 -1.28
N VAL A 124 -13.94 -3.55 -0.27
CA VAL A 124 -14.87 -2.42 0.00
C VAL A 124 -14.81 -1.45 -1.19
N VAL A 125 -13.61 -1.03 -1.56
CA VAL A 125 -13.35 -0.20 -2.74
C VAL A 125 -12.43 -0.96 -3.68
N ASN A 126 -12.88 -1.21 -4.90
CA ASN A 126 -12.07 -1.78 -5.97
C ASN A 126 -11.85 -0.72 -7.05
N ILE A 127 -10.60 -0.35 -7.30
CA ILE A 127 -10.21 0.52 -8.40
C ILE A 127 -9.52 -0.33 -9.45
N ARG A 128 -10.19 -0.54 -10.58
CA ARG A 128 -9.75 -1.42 -11.65
C ARG A 128 -10.14 -0.81 -13.00
N PRO A 129 -9.18 -0.32 -13.80
CA PRO A 129 -9.49 0.20 -15.12
C PRO A 129 -9.84 -0.95 -16.07
N GLU A 130 -11.06 -0.98 -16.60
CA GLU A 130 -11.58 -2.04 -17.47
C GLU A 130 -12.11 -1.51 -18.81
N THR A 131 -12.82 -0.38 -18.76
CA THR A 131 -13.47 0.19 -19.94
C THR A 131 -12.59 1.28 -20.57
N PRO A 132 -12.39 1.28 -21.90
CA PRO A 132 -11.66 2.34 -22.59
C PRO A 132 -12.49 3.63 -22.69
N GLY A 133 -11.80 4.76 -22.66
CA GLY A 133 -12.39 6.07 -22.94
C GLY A 133 -12.66 6.34 -24.42
N PRO A 134 -13.21 7.52 -24.77
CA PRO A 134 -13.33 7.99 -26.14
C PRO A 134 -11.99 8.14 -26.88
N ASP A 135 -10.88 8.15 -26.15
CA ASP A 135 -9.50 8.16 -26.64
C ASP A 135 -8.83 6.77 -26.61
N ASP A 136 -9.63 5.71 -26.43
CA ASP A 136 -9.24 4.28 -26.38
C ASP A 136 -8.31 3.90 -25.20
N PHE A 137 -8.21 4.74 -24.16
CA PHE A 137 -7.40 4.42 -22.99
C PHE A 137 -8.20 3.78 -21.85
N THR A 138 -7.77 2.58 -21.46
CA THR A 138 -8.17 1.88 -20.22
C THR A 138 -7.11 2.14 -19.15
N VAL A 139 -7.35 3.10 -18.24
CA VAL A 139 -6.33 3.58 -17.30
C VAL A 139 -6.92 4.27 -16.07
N ILE A 140 -6.21 4.24 -14.95
CA ILE A 140 -6.33 5.23 -13.87
C ILE A 140 -5.12 6.16 -13.93
N THR A 141 -5.32 7.44 -14.28
CA THR A 141 -4.21 8.40 -14.34
C THR A 141 -4.59 9.82 -13.97
N ALA A 142 -3.60 10.55 -13.45
CA ALA A 142 -3.70 11.95 -13.06
C ALA A 142 -4.90 12.24 -12.15
N SER A 143 -5.34 11.25 -11.37
CA SER A 143 -6.58 11.32 -10.61
C SER A 143 -6.31 11.38 -9.10
N LEU A 144 -7.24 12.00 -8.36
CA LEU A 144 -7.20 12.09 -6.91
C LEU A 144 -8.42 11.38 -6.32
N PHE A 145 -8.16 10.46 -5.40
CA PHE A 145 -9.18 9.75 -4.64
C PHE A 145 -8.96 10.04 -3.15
N ASP A 146 -9.98 10.61 -2.51
CA ASP A 146 -9.98 10.96 -1.09
C ASP A 146 -11.16 10.26 -0.41
N PHE A 147 -10.88 9.46 0.61
CA PHE A 147 -11.85 8.74 1.43
C PHE A 147 -11.74 9.19 2.89
N SER A 148 -12.87 9.52 3.53
CA SER A 148 -12.82 9.77 4.98
C SER A 148 -12.43 8.50 5.75
N ALA A 149 -12.99 7.34 5.40
CA ALA A 149 -12.51 6.05 5.91
C ALA A 149 -12.97 4.88 5.04
N ILE A 150 -12.23 3.78 5.06
CA ILE A 150 -12.60 2.53 4.38
C ILE A 150 -12.64 1.39 5.40
N VAL A 151 -13.79 0.76 5.57
CA VAL A 151 -14.06 -0.22 6.65
C VAL A 151 -14.42 -1.59 6.07
N SER A 152 -13.51 -2.54 6.18
CA SER A 152 -13.69 -3.95 5.82
C SER A 152 -13.89 -4.79 7.09
N GLN A 153 -15.10 -5.25 7.35
CA GLN A 153 -15.41 -6.01 8.57
C GLN A 153 -15.17 -7.52 8.41
N HIS A 154 -15.08 -8.01 7.17
CA HIS A 154 -14.93 -9.42 6.89
C HIS A 154 -13.47 -9.88 7.01
N PRO A 155 -13.16 -11.04 7.61
CA PRO A 155 -11.78 -11.55 7.72
C PRO A 155 -11.08 -11.81 6.38
N LYS A 156 -11.85 -12.08 5.32
CA LYS A 156 -11.33 -12.21 3.94
C LYS A 156 -11.44 -10.92 3.13
N GLY A 157 -12.13 -9.91 3.64
CA GLY A 157 -12.40 -8.68 2.92
C GLY A 157 -11.15 -7.80 2.86
N VAL A 158 -11.13 -6.93 1.85
CA VAL A 158 -10.06 -5.95 1.66
C VAL A 158 -10.65 -4.54 1.74
N GLY A 159 -9.98 -3.58 2.38
CA GLY A 159 -10.41 -2.19 2.38
C GLY A 159 -10.32 -1.58 0.99
N LEU A 160 -9.11 -1.23 0.56
CA LEU A 160 -8.83 -0.65 -0.75
C LEU A 160 -8.05 -1.64 -1.61
N VAL A 161 -8.53 -1.91 -2.82
CA VAL A 161 -7.79 -2.64 -3.86
C VAL A 161 -7.48 -1.72 -5.03
N LEU A 162 -6.20 -1.68 -5.42
CA LEU A 162 -5.77 -1.18 -6.72
C LEU A 162 -5.39 -2.38 -7.59
N ASP A 163 -6.27 -2.73 -8.52
CA ASP A 163 -6.12 -3.90 -9.40
C ASP A 163 -5.74 -3.44 -10.81
N SER A 164 -4.48 -3.66 -11.18
CA SER A 164 -3.96 -3.31 -12.50
C SER A 164 -4.04 -4.46 -13.51
N SER A 165 -4.91 -5.45 -13.31
CA SER A 165 -5.06 -6.59 -14.22
C SER A 165 -5.56 -6.23 -15.62
N HIS A 166 -6.31 -5.13 -15.77
CA HIS A 166 -6.97 -4.77 -17.04
C HIS A 166 -6.46 -3.45 -17.65
N GLY A 167 -5.74 -2.63 -16.88
CA GLY A 167 -5.08 -1.42 -17.36
C GLY A 167 -4.16 -0.82 -16.31
N PRO A 168 -3.26 0.09 -16.70
CA PRO A 168 -2.32 0.72 -15.78
C PRO A 168 -3.01 1.61 -14.74
N ILE A 169 -2.41 1.69 -13.54
CA ILE A 169 -2.79 2.63 -12.48
C ILE A 169 -1.55 3.46 -12.15
N ILE A 170 -1.55 4.73 -12.56
CA ILE A 170 -0.33 5.51 -12.67
C ILE A 170 -0.53 6.99 -12.32
N ASN A 171 0.51 7.63 -11.78
CA ASN A 171 0.53 9.09 -11.55
C ASN A 171 -0.72 9.62 -10.80
N SER A 172 -1.27 8.82 -9.88
CA SER A 172 -2.49 9.13 -9.16
C SER A 172 -2.24 9.22 -7.66
N THR A 173 -3.09 9.95 -6.96
CA THR A 173 -3.02 10.12 -5.51
C THR A 173 -4.22 9.47 -4.85
N PHE A 174 -3.96 8.61 -3.87
CA PHE A 174 -4.95 7.95 -3.06
C PHE A 174 -4.74 8.35 -1.61
N PHE A 175 -5.78 8.91 -1.01
CA PHE A 175 -5.79 9.30 0.39
C PHE A 175 -6.98 8.65 1.07
N ALA A 176 -6.74 8.03 2.22
CA ALA A 176 -7.81 7.68 3.15
C ALA A 176 -7.37 8.13 4.54
N GLU A 177 -8.21 8.83 5.31
CA GLU A 177 -7.80 9.20 6.67
C GLU A 177 -7.55 7.94 7.51
N GLU A 178 -8.36 6.90 7.27
CA GLU A 178 -8.33 5.64 7.98
C GLU A 178 -8.72 4.44 7.11
N THR A 179 -8.05 3.31 7.33
CA THR A 179 -8.57 1.98 6.95
C THR A 179 -8.84 1.18 8.22
N ASN A 180 -10.02 0.61 8.35
CA ASN A 180 -10.40 -0.30 9.43
C ASN A 180 -10.63 -1.68 8.83
N SER A 181 -9.76 -2.64 9.09
CA SER A 181 -9.83 -3.94 8.40
C SER A 181 -9.67 -5.13 9.32
N THR A 182 -10.50 -6.15 9.12
CA THR A 182 -10.30 -7.48 9.73
C THR A 182 -9.44 -8.39 8.84
N GLY A 183 -9.53 -8.23 7.52
CA GLY A 183 -8.70 -8.91 6.52
C GLY A 183 -7.51 -8.05 6.09
N THR A 184 -7.52 -7.53 4.87
CA THR A 184 -6.44 -6.65 4.39
C THR A 184 -6.87 -5.19 4.36
N GLY A 185 -6.03 -4.27 4.85
CA GLY A 185 -6.28 -2.83 4.77
C GLY A 185 -6.21 -2.31 3.34
N VAL A 186 -5.04 -2.45 2.74
CA VAL A 186 -4.73 -1.99 1.39
C VAL A 186 -4.04 -3.10 0.63
N TYR A 187 -4.46 -3.33 -0.60
CA TYR A 187 -3.89 -4.34 -1.48
C TYR A 187 -3.66 -3.77 -2.88
N LEU A 188 -2.45 -3.95 -3.37
CA LEU A 188 -2.06 -3.59 -4.74
C LEU A 188 -1.69 -4.87 -5.48
N THR A 189 -2.21 -5.05 -6.69
CA THR A 189 -1.90 -6.22 -7.52
C THR A 189 -1.67 -5.85 -8.98
N ASP A 190 -0.65 -6.48 -9.56
CA ASP A 190 -0.38 -6.56 -10.99
C ASP A 190 -0.75 -7.94 -11.54
N ALA A 191 -1.69 -8.63 -10.89
CA ALA A 191 -2.11 -9.99 -11.21
C ALA A 191 -0.93 -10.98 -11.26
N GLY A 192 -0.03 -10.93 -10.27
CA GLY A 192 1.15 -11.80 -10.21
C GLY A 192 2.13 -11.55 -11.36
N GLY A 193 2.25 -10.29 -11.81
CA GLY A 193 3.11 -9.88 -12.92
C GLY A 193 2.49 -9.96 -14.31
N GLU A 194 1.27 -10.48 -14.46
CA GLU A 194 0.59 -10.63 -15.76
C GLU A 194 -0.17 -9.36 -16.20
N GLY A 195 -0.54 -8.49 -15.25
CA GLY A 195 -1.28 -7.25 -15.48
C GLY A 195 -0.42 -6.10 -16.03
N TYR A 196 -0.80 -4.88 -15.68
CA TYR A 196 -0.21 -3.65 -16.18
C TYR A 196 0.62 -2.94 -15.09
N PRO A 197 1.40 -1.90 -15.46
CA PRO A 197 2.12 -1.11 -14.48
C PRO A 197 1.21 -0.45 -13.44
N LEU A 198 1.59 -0.62 -12.17
CA LEU A 198 1.08 0.15 -11.04
C LEU A 198 2.24 0.99 -10.50
N SER A 199 2.35 2.23 -10.96
CA SER A 199 3.57 3.02 -10.74
C SER A 199 3.39 4.51 -10.59
N ASN A 200 4.32 5.16 -9.88
CA ASN A 200 4.34 6.61 -9.64
C ASN A 200 3.07 7.11 -8.94
N ASN A 201 2.41 6.26 -8.16
CA ASN A 201 1.28 6.67 -7.34
C ASN A 201 1.75 7.12 -5.97
N THR A 202 0.97 8.01 -5.36
CA THR A 202 1.13 8.37 -3.94
C THR A 202 -0.05 7.83 -3.15
N LEU A 203 0.23 7.03 -2.12
CA LEU A 203 -0.76 6.53 -1.19
C LEU A 203 -0.47 7.08 0.21
N ARG A 204 -1.43 7.75 0.82
CA ARG A 204 -1.30 8.29 2.17
C ARG A 204 -2.48 7.88 3.03
N ILE A 205 -2.20 7.02 4.01
CA ILE A 205 -3.18 6.45 4.91
C ILE A 205 -2.61 6.52 6.32
N PRO A 206 -2.76 7.67 7.01
CA PRO A 206 -2.08 7.93 8.26
C PRO A 206 -2.59 7.03 9.39
N TYR A 207 -3.76 6.40 9.27
CA TYR A 207 -4.33 5.53 10.30
C TYR A 207 -4.85 4.19 9.74
N GLY A 208 -3.97 3.19 9.58
CA GLY A 208 -4.34 1.81 9.24
C GLY A 208 -4.65 0.99 10.48
N ASN A 209 -5.91 0.97 10.91
CA ASN A 209 -6.36 0.20 12.06
C ASN A 209 -6.67 -1.25 11.68
N GLN A 210 -5.98 -2.17 12.33
CA GLN A 210 -6.04 -3.60 12.04
C GLN A 210 -6.90 -4.29 13.10
N TYR A 211 -8.16 -4.60 12.82
CA TYR A 211 -9.04 -5.22 13.81
C TYR A 211 -8.69 -6.69 14.04
N HIS A 212 -7.83 -6.94 15.03
CA HIS A 212 -7.36 -8.29 15.35
C HIS A 212 -8.26 -9.07 16.30
N ALA A 213 -9.55 -8.76 16.46
CA ALA A 213 -10.45 -9.64 17.22
C ALA A 213 -10.51 -11.08 16.65
N ARG A 214 -9.93 -11.31 15.45
CA ARG A 214 -9.91 -12.60 14.73
C ARG A 214 -8.55 -13.01 14.10
N GLY A 215 -7.42 -12.39 14.44
CA GLY A 215 -6.07 -12.97 14.21
C GLY A 215 -5.30 -12.69 12.91
N ASP A 216 -5.95 -12.38 11.77
CA ASP A 216 -5.29 -12.53 10.45
C ASP A 216 -5.16 -11.23 9.62
N CYS A 217 -5.16 -10.06 10.27
CA CYS A 217 -5.19 -8.79 9.53
C CYS A 217 -3.81 -8.39 8.97
N THR A 218 -3.75 -8.10 7.68
CA THR A 218 -2.60 -7.48 7.00
C THR A 218 -2.87 -6.00 6.73
N GLY A 219 -1.97 -5.10 7.12
CA GLY A 219 -2.16 -3.66 6.93
C GLY A 219 -2.04 -3.27 5.46
N LEU A 220 -0.87 -3.56 4.88
CA LEU A 220 -0.57 -3.39 3.47
C LEU A 220 -0.11 -4.72 2.87
N ARG A 221 -0.75 -5.14 1.77
CA ARG A 221 -0.24 -6.16 0.86
C ARG A 221 0.18 -5.51 -0.44
N LEU A 222 1.48 -5.51 -0.71
CA LEU A 222 2.08 -4.81 -1.85
C LEU A 222 2.58 -5.82 -2.88
N GLY A 223 1.66 -6.32 -3.70
CA GLY A 223 1.89 -7.34 -4.72
C GLY A 223 1.54 -8.76 -4.28
N ASP A 224 1.93 -9.70 -5.13
CA ASP A 224 1.67 -11.13 -5.03
C ASP A 224 2.89 -11.94 -5.53
N PRO A 225 2.92 -13.27 -5.31
CA PRO A 225 3.90 -14.11 -5.96
C PRO A 225 3.93 -13.87 -7.48
N GLY A 226 5.12 -13.63 -8.02
CA GLY A 226 5.32 -13.29 -9.44
C GLY A 226 5.24 -11.80 -9.79
N THR A 227 4.91 -10.90 -8.85
CA THR A 227 4.84 -9.45 -9.08
C THR A 227 6.13 -8.89 -9.69
N LYS A 228 5.96 -8.03 -10.71
CA LYS A 228 7.05 -7.42 -11.50
C LYS A 228 6.80 -5.96 -11.88
N LYS A 229 5.56 -5.47 -11.75
CA LYS A 229 5.09 -4.22 -12.37
C LYS A 229 4.53 -3.23 -11.35
N ILE A 230 4.65 -3.52 -10.05
CA ILE A 230 4.35 -2.57 -8.96
C ILE A 230 5.65 -1.90 -8.52
N LEU A 231 5.82 -0.62 -8.87
CA LEU A 231 7.11 0.06 -8.77
C LEU A 231 7.01 1.59 -8.66
N HIS A 232 8.00 2.21 -8.03
CA HIS A 232 8.11 3.68 -7.89
C HIS A 232 6.88 4.36 -7.25
N ASN A 233 6.12 3.62 -6.44
CA ASN A 233 5.04 4.21 -5.66
C ASN A 233 5.60 4.76 -4.35
N MET A 234 4.94 5.80 -3.84
CA MET A 234 5.23 6.43 -2.57
C MET A 234 4.12 6.11 -1.57
N PHE A 235 4.48 5.59 -0.39
CA PHE A 235 3.53 5.27 0.67
C PHE A 235 3.85 6.02 1.95
N GLU A 236 2.83 6.56 2.60
CA GLU A 236 2.88 7.02 3.99
C GLU A 236 1.76 6.32 4.74
N MET A 237 2.12 5.32 5.57
CA MET A 237 1.15 4.49 6.27
C MET A 237 1.58 4.22 7.71
N SER A 238 0.61 4.09 8.60
CA SER A 238 0.85 3.52 9.92
C SER A 238 -0.14 2.43 10.26
N TYR A 239 0.32 1.41 10.97
CA TYR A 239 -0.41 0.19 11.25
C TYR A 239 -0.64 0.06 12.74
N HIS A 240 -1.88 0.30 13.15
CA HIS A 240 -2.32 0.27 14.53
C HIS A 240 -2.95 -1.08 14.79
N ALA A 241 -2.15 -2.00 15.33
CA ALA A 241 -2.69 -3.21 15.92
C ALA A 241 -3.28 -2.84 17.29
N PRO A 242 -4.62 -2.87 17.49
CA PRO A 242 -5.21 -2.78 18.80
C PRO A 242 -4.72 -3.98 19.61
N ARG A 243 -4.61 -3.81 20.92
CA ARG A 243 -4.35 -4.89 21.89
C ARG A 243 -5.56 -5.86 21.99
N GLY A 244 -6.28 -6.11 20.90
CA GLY A 244 -7.61 -6.74 20.91
C GLY A 244 -8.66 -5.82 21.54
N ALA A 245 -8.84 -4.62 21.01
CA ALA A 245 -9.91 -3.73 21.46
C ALA A 245 -11.24 -4.13 20.82
N TYR A 246 -12.30 -4.28 21.61
CA TYR A 246 -13.66 -4.53 21.12
C TYR A 246 -14.65 -3.57 21.78
N PHE A 247 -15.74 -3.27 21.09
CA PHE A 247 -16.84 -2.50 21.69
C PHE A 247 -17.66 -3.43 22.58
N ASP A 248 -17.70 -3.14 23.88
CA ASP A 248 -18.52 -3.84 24.86
C ASP A 248 -19.90 -3.16 24.88
N PRO A 249 -20.96 -3.81 24.36
CA PRO A 249 -22.28 -3.19 24.24
C PRO A 249 -22.94 -2.92 25.59
N ASP A 250 -22.64 -3.73 26.61
CA ASP A 250 -23.17 -3.56 27.96
C ASP A 250 -22.55 -2.34 28.64
N LYS A 251 -21.24 -2.11 28.41
CA LYS A 251 -20.53 -0.93 28.92
C LYS A 251 -20.64 0.29 28.02
N LYS A 252 -21.19 0.13 26.80
CA LYS A 252 -21.20 1.13 25.72
C LYS A 252 -19.83 1.78 25.51
N ALA A 253 -18.76 0.99 25.60
CA ALA A 253 -17.39 1.49 25.56
C ALA A 253 -16.44 0.50 24.89
N TYR A 254 -15.36 1.00 24.28
CA TYR A 254 -14.26 0.15 23.82
C TYR A 254 -13.45 -0.34 25.02
N VAL A 255 -13.25 -1.65 25.11
CA VAL A 255 -12.41 -2.31 26.11
C VAL A 255 -11.22 -2.99 25.43
N THR A 256 -10.07 -3.04 26.10
CA THR A 256 -8.82 -3.62 25.58
C THR A 256 -8.49 -4.93 26.28
N MET A 257 -7.92 -5.91 25.56
CA MET A 257 -7.37 -7.12 26.17
C MET A 257 -5.91 -6.92 26.59
N ASP A 258 -5.51 -7.46 27.74
CA ASP A 258 -4.17 -7.21 28.29
C ASP A 258 -3.03 -7.96 27.56
N ALA A 259 -3.35 -9.07 26.87
CA ALA A 259 -2.33 -9.99 26.35
C ALA A 259 -2.70 -10.60 24.98
N TYR A 260 -3.32 -9.83 24.09
CA TYR A 260 -3.60 -10.32 22.74
C TYR A 260 -2.42 -10.05 21.79
N VAL A 261 -1.87 -11.11 21.19
CA VAL A 261 -0.94 -11.06 20.06
C VAL A 261 -1.59 -11.89 18.97
N ALA A 262 -1.93 -11.26 17.85
CA ALA A 262 -2.42 -12.00 16.69
C ALA A 262 -1.30 -12.88 16.12
N GLU A 263 -1.64 -14.11 15.73
CA GLU A 263 -0.67 -15.08 15.21
C GLU A 263 -0.25 -14.81 13.77
N ASN A 264 -1.11 -14.17 12.96
CA ASN A 264 -0.86 -13.94 11.53
C ASN A 264 -1.07 -12.46 11.16
N ALA A 265 -0.87 -11.55 12.12
CA ALA A 265 -1.04 -10.13 11.86
C ALA A 265 0.23 -9.53 11.27
N ILE A 266 0.14 -9.01 10.05
CA ILE A 266 1.28 -8.42 9.35
C ILE A 266 1.07 -6.91 9.20
N GLY A 267 2.11 -6.10 9.49
CA GLY A 267 2.07 -4.67 9.22
C GLY A 267 2.07 -4.41 7.71
N ALA A 268 3.17 -4.74 7.05
CA ALA A 268 3.32 -4.70 5.59
C ALA A 268 3.92 -6.01 5.05
N ASP A 269 3.27 -6.58 4.05
CA ASP A 269 3.66 -7.76 3.28
C ASP A 269 4.02 -7.33 1.85
N ILE A 270 5.30 -7.39 1.47
CA ILE A 270 5.83 -6.73 0.27
C ILE A 270 6.42 -7.74 -0.70
N PHE A 271 5.90 -7.75 -1.92
CA PHE A 271 6.43 -8.47 -3.10
C PHE A 271 7.00 -7.50 -4.15
N ALA A 272 6.51 -6.25 -4.14
CA ALA A 272 6.84 -5.23 -5.14
C ALA A 272 8.28 -4.72 -5.06
N GLN A 273 8.66 -3.90 -6.03
CA GLN A 273 10.05 -3.52 -6.26
C GLN A 273 10.21 -2.01 -6.38
N SER A 274 11.35 -1.46 -5.96
CA SER A 274 11.69 -0.05 -6.19
C SER A 274 10.65 0.96 -5.67
N ASN A 275 9.98 0.69 -4.56
CA ASN A 275 9.04 1.62 -3.94
C ASN A 275 9.68 2.39 -2.78
N PHE A 276 9.12 3.56 -2.47
CA PHE A 276 9.50 4.35 -1.30
C PHE A 276 8.36 4.33 -0.27
N LEU A 277 8.64 3.89 0.95
CA LEU A 277 7.63 3.76 2.00
C LEU A 277 8.07 4.47 3.27
N THR A 278 7.20 5.26 3.86
CA THR A 278 7.33 5.72 5.25
C THR A 278 6.32 4.96 6.09
N LEU A 279 6.81 4.06 6.96
CA LEU A 279 5.99 3.13 7.71
C LEU A 279 6.16 3.30 9.22
N SER A 280 5.07 3.08 9.95
CA SER A 280 5.10 3.01 11.41
C SER A 280 4.17 1.90 11.91
N CYS A 281 4.72 0.97 12.68
CA CYS A 281 3.97 -0.09 13.33
C CYS A 281 3.79 0.21 14.82
N TYR A 282 2.54 0.08 15.27
CA TYR A 282 2.13 0.16 16.66
C TYR A 282 1.40 -1.12 17.06
N GLY A 283 1.51 -1.50 18.33
CA GLY A 283 0.94 -2.74 18.87
C GLY A 283 1.87 -3.95 18.80
N LYS A 284 1.34 -5.12 19.15
CA LYS A 284 2.09 -6.39 19.21
C LYS A 284 1.68 -7.30 18.06
N ARG A 285 2.67 -7.85 17.35
CA ARG A 285 2.59 -8.89 16.32
C ARG A 285 3.61 -9.99 16.66
N GLN A 286 3.67 -11.09 15.90
CA GLN A 286 4.78 -12.03 16.11
C GLN A 286 6.12 -11.40 15.70
N PRO A 287 7.25 -11.89 16.24
CA PRO A 287 8.56 -11.45 15.82
C PRO A 287 8.73 -11.54 14.30
N GLY A 288 9.17 -10.45 13.68
CA GLY A 288 9.40 -10.35 12.24
C GLY A 288 8.18 -9.96 11.41
N GLU A 289 7.02 -9.67 12.01
CA GLU A 289 5.77 -9.43 11.27
C GLU A 289 5.35 -7.96 11.13
N ASP A 290 6.17 -7.00 11.57
CA ASP A 290 5.86 -5.60 11.22
C ASP A 290 6.10 -5.35 9.72
N LEU A 291 7.11 -6.00 9.16
CA LEU A 291 7.50 -5.87 7.76
C LEU A 291 8.04 -7.20 7.26
N ILE A 292 7.44 -7.72 6.20
CA ILE A 292 7.89 -8.91 5.49
C ILE A 292 8.27 -8.50 4.08
N PHE A 293 9.51 -8.76 3.69
CA PHE A 293 9.93 -8.76 2.29
C PHE A 293 9.83 -10.18 1.78
N GLU A 294 8.98 -10.41 0.80
CA GLU A 294 8.81 -11.70 0.14
C GLU A 294 9.84 -11.89 -0.98
N ALA A 295 9.86 -13.08 -1.58
CA ALA A 295 10.91 -13.53 -2.50
C ALA A 295 11.20 -12.57 -3.66
N GLU A 296 10.17 -11.93 -4.20
CA GLU A 296 10.22 -11.00 -5.33
C GLU A 296 10.64 -9.58 -4.93
N ALA A 297 10.55 -9.23 -3.64
CA ALA A 297 10.79 -7.87 -3.19
C ALA A 297 12.26 -7.49 -3.35
N LYS A 298 12.52 -6.37 -4.03
CA LYS A 298 13.86 -5.81 -4.16
C LYS A 298 13.81 -4.29 -4.30
N ASP A 299 14.89 -3.63 -3.88
CA ASP A 299 15.14 -2.20 -4.07
C ASP A 299 14.13 -1.25 -3.42
N ASN A 300 13.29 -1.75 -2.53
CA ASN A 300 12.41 -0.88 -1.76
C ASN A 300 13.23 -0.11 -0.73
N THR A 301 12.91 1.17 -0.55
CA THR A 301 13.45 1.99 0.53
C THR A 301 12.36 2.29 1.54
N ILE A 302 12.56 1.85 2.77
CA ILE A 302 11.62 2.02 3.88
C ILE A 302 12.21 2.98 4.92
N HIS A 303 11.54 4.09 5.17
CA HIS A 303 11.75 4.94 6.33
C HIS A 303 10.85 4.45 7.46
N ALA A 304 11.44 3.74 8.42
CA ALA A 304 10.75 3.09 9.52
C ALA A 304 10.77 3.97 10.78
N LEU A 305 9.61 4.53 11.13
CA LEU A 305 9.46 5.30 12.37
C LEU A 305 9.40 4.38 13.61
N SER A 306 8.75 3.23 13.47
CA SER A 306 8.57 2.24 14.55
C SER A 306 8.36 0.86 13.94
N LEU A 307 9.17 -0.12 14.35
CA LEU A 307 9.02 -1.56 14.00
C LEU A 307 9.33 -2.40 15.27
N PRO A 308 8.47 -2.38 16.29
CA PRO A 308 8.74 -3.03 17.57
C PRO A 308 8.81 -4.57 17.49
N ASN A 309 8.17 -5.17 16.49
CA ASN A 309 8.13 -6.62 16.28
C ASN A 309 9.19 -7.07 15.26
N GLY A 310 9.77 -6.16 14.47
CA GLY A 310 10.95 -6.45 13.62
C GLY A 310 10.61 -6.79 12.17
N ILE A 311 11.61 -7.29 11.44
CA ILE A 311 11.56 -7.51 9.99
C ILE A 311 11.83 -8.99 9.69
N THR A 312 11.09 -9.56 8.76
CA THR A 312 11.43 -10.83 8.09
C THR A 312 11.82 -10.54 6.65
N ASN A 313 13.03 -10.92 6.24
CA ASN A 313 13.50 -10.74 4.88
C ASN A 313 13.67 -12.10 4.17
N ARG A 314 12.77 -12.39 3.23
CA ARG A 314 12.76 -13.60 2.38
C ARG A 314 13.14 -13.30 0.93
N ALA A 315 13.48 -12.05 0.62
CA ALA A 315 13.86 -11.63 -0.72
C ALA A 315 15.03 -12.47 -1.27
N HIS A 316 14.88 -12.97 -2.49
CA HIS A 316 15.98 -13.66 -3.19
C HIS A 316 17.14 -12.70 -3.50
N THR A 317 16.82 -11.44 -3.78
CA THR A 317 17.77 -10.34 -3.99
C THR A 317 17.61 -9.34 -2.85
N PRO A 318 18.41 -9.43 -1.77
CA PRO A 318 18.14 -8.74 -0.51
C PRO A 318 18.58 -7.26 -0.54
N THR A 319 18.20 -6.51 -1.57
CA THR A 319 18.53 -5.09 -1.77
C THR A 319 17.55 -4.12 -1.10
N ASN A 320 16.49 -4.64 -0.45
CA ASN A 320 15.55 -3.81 0.29
C ASN A 320 16.25 -3.12 1.47
N LYS A 321 16.11 -1.80 1.55
CA LYS A 321 16.76 -0.95 2.54
C LYS A 321 15.76 -0.40 3.55
N VAL A 322 16.07 -0.55 4.82
CA VAL A 322 15.30 -0.01 5.94
C VAL A 322 16.15 0.97 6.74
N VAL A 323 15.70 2.22 6.75
CA VAL A 323 16.26 3.33 7.53
C VAL A 323 15.41 3.53 8.77
N TYR A 324 15.97 3.21 9.94
CA TYR A 324 15.28 3.37 11.22
C TYR A 324 15.42 4.81 11.76
N ASN A 325 14.34 5.33 12.35
CA ASN A 325 14.40 6.59 13.08
C ASN A 325 15.32 6.52 14.33
N LYS A 326 15.45 5.32 14.93
CA LYS A 326 16.38 5.06 16.05
C LYS A 326 17.69 4.42 15.55
N ALA A 327 18.79 4.66 16.25
CA ALA A 327 20.03 3.94 15.97
C ALA A 327 19.90 2.47 16.39
N ILE A 328 20.15 1.54 15.46
CA ILE A 328 20.25 0.11 15.76
C ILE A 328 21.65 -0.24 16.25
N GLY A 329 22.70 0.25 15.59
CA GLY A 329 24.08 0.03 16.01
C GLY A 329 24.46 -1.45 16.07
N PHE A 330 25.08 -1.88 17.17
CA PHE A 330 25.56 -3.27 17.36
C PHE A 330 24.47 -4.30 17.67
N ALA A 331 23.20 -3.88 17.74
CA ALA A 331 22.06 -4.77 17.91
C ALA A 331 21.70 -5.54 16.63
N VAL A 332 22.25 -5.15 15.47
CA VAL A 332 22.19 -5.97 14.26
C VAL A 332 22.92 -7.29 14.50
N GLU A 333 22.39 -8.37 13.95
CA GLU A 333 23.05 -9.67 14.00
C GLU A 333 24.42 -9.59 13.33
N THR A 334 25.44 -10.12 13.99
CA THR A 334 26.76 -10.30 13.39
C THR A 334 26.86 -11.73 12.89
N PRO A 335 26.96 -11.95 11.57
CA PRO A 335 27.11 -13.29 11.02
C PRO A 335 28.46 -13.89 11.38
N SER A 336 28.57 -15.21 11.30
CA SER A 336 29.87 -15.89 11.36
C SER A 336 30.74 -15.46 10.18
N PHE A 337 32.06 -15.46 10.37
CA PHE A 337 32.99 -15.18 9.28
C PHE A 337 32.85 -16.24 8.18
N PRO A 338 32.75 -15.87 6.89
CA PRO A 338 32.58 -16.84 5.82
C PRO A 338 33.81 -17.74 5.65
N SER A 339 33.61 -18.95 5.14
CA SER A 339 34.72 -19.80 4.72
C SER A 339 35.60 -19.12 3.66
N SER A 340 36.88 -19.49 3.57
CA SER A 340 37.77 -18.97 2.53
C SER A 340 37.16 -19.15 1.14
N ASP A 341 37.22 -18.09 0.35
CA ASP A 341 36.70 -17.95 -1.01
C ASP A 341 35.18 -18.08 -1.16
N ALA A 342 34.43 -18.12 -0.05
CA ALA A 342 32.98 -18.03 -0.06
C ALA A 342 32.50 -16.57 0.03
N TRP A 343 31.46 -16.26 -0.73
CA TRP A 343 30.77 -14.97 -0.63
C TRP A 343 29.90 -14.91 0.62
N HIS A 344 29.91 -13.75 1.26
CA HIS A 344 28.97 -13.38 2.30
C HIS A 344 28.19 -12.15 1.86
N VAL A 345 26.87 -12.27 1.76
CA VAL A 345 25.95 -11.20 1.34
C VAL A 345 25.34 -10.54 2.58
N ASN A 346 25.22 -9.21 2.58
CA ASN A 346 24.45 -8.51 3.60
C ASN A 346 22.93 -8.70 3.37
N THR A 347 22.30 -9.51 4.23
CA THR A 347 20.85 -9.82 4.17
C THR A 347 20.01 -9.02 5.17
N THR A 348 20.62 -8.15 5.98
CA THR A 348 19.98 -7.53 7.18
C THR A 348 19.01 -6.39 6.88
N SER A 349 18.79 -6.07 5.61
CA SER A 349 18.04 -4.89 5.13
C SER A 349 18.56 -3.54 5.64
N MET A 350 19.72 -3.50 6.29
CA MET A 350 20.36 -2.30 6.81
C MET A 350 21.71 -2.13 6.14
N THR A 351 22.13 -0.88 5.92
CA THR A 351 23.54 -0.59 5.64
C THR A 351 24.36 -0.94 6.87
N VAL A 352 25.37 -1.79 6.73
CA VAL A 352 26.23 -2.20 7.85
C VAL A 352 27.65 -1.71 7.67
N GLN A 353 28.23 -1.24 8.77
CA GLN A 353 29.66 -1.08 8.91
C GLN A 353 30.22 -2.37 9.51
N VAL A 354 31.15 -2.99 8.80
CA VAL A 354 31.87 -4.19 9.25
C VAL A 354 33.19 -3.76 9.89
N LEU A 355 33.43 -4.19 11.12
CA LEU A 355 34.63 -3.91 11.90
C LEU A 355 35.45 -5.18 12.06
N ILE A 356 36.70 -5.19 11.58
CA ILE A 356 37.64 -6.29 11.79
C ILE A 356 38.19 -6.21 13.22
N THR A 357 37.89 -7.22 14.03
CA THR A 357 38.34 -7.32 15.43
C THR A 357 39.59 -8.18 15.57
N SER A 358 39.77 -9.15 14.69
CA SER A 358 41.01 -9.91 14.51
C SER A 358 41.25 -10.13 13.01
N PRO A 359 42.40 -9.73 12.45
CA PRO A 359 42.60 -9.76 11.01
C PRO A 359 42.87 -11.16 10.43
N GLY A 360 43.20 -12.15 11.27
CA GLY A 360 43.65 -13.46 10.80
C GLY A 360 44.87 -13.34 9.87
N LYS A 361 44.94 -14.23 8.87
CA LYS A 361 45.97 -14.21 7.82
C LYS A 361 45.31 -14.18 6.44
N VAL A 362 44.73 -13.04 6.11
CA VAL A 362 44.11 -12.75 4.80
C VAL A 362 45.20 -12.38 3.78
N THR A 363 45.07 -12.91 2.57
CA THR A 363 45.94 -12.57 1.43
C THR A 363 45.25 -11.67 0.42
N THR A 364 43.97 -11.93 0.16
CA THR A 364 43.12 -11.18 -0.76
C THR A 364 41.69 -11.10 -0.23
N TRP A 365 41.00 -10.02 -0.56
CA TRP A 365 39.56 -9.91 -0.33
C TRP A 365 38.91 -9.11 -1.45
N THR A 366 37.62 -9.35 -1.66
CA THR A 366 36.85 -8.78 -2.78
C THR A 366 35.55 -8.24 -2.24
N LEU A 367 35.21 -7.02 -2.62
CA LEU A 367 33.88 -6.45 -2.45
C LEU A 367 33.10 -6.60 -3.76
N ARG A 368 31.80 -6.84 -3.65
CA ARG A 368 30.88 -6.95 -4.77
C ARG A 368 29.65 -6.09 -4.48
N ASP A 369 29.33 -5.20 -5.40
CA ASP A 369 28.07 -4.45 -5.33
C ASP A 369 26.86 -5.38 -5.59
N ALA A 370 25.65 -4.91 -5.31
CA ALA A 370 24.44 -5.72 -5.51
C ALA A 370 24.04 -5.89 -7.00
N GLY A 371 24.77 -5.27 -7.93
CA GLY A 371 24.32 -4.99 -9.30
C GLY A 371 23.37 -3.79 -9.38
N GLU A 372 23.15 -3.28 -10.59
CA GLU A 372 22.11 -2.27 -10.83
C GLU A 372 20.77 -2.96 -11.02
N THR A 373 19.84 -2.73 -10.11
CA THR A 373 18.45 -3.10 -10.35
C THR A 373 17.81 -2.16 -11.34
N VAL A 374 16.96 -2.75 -12.18
CA VAL A 374 16.36 -2.13 -13.37
C VAL A 374 15.79 -0.74 -13.04
N ALA A 375 16.52 0.31 -13.38
CA ALA A 375 15.87 1.60 -13.59
C ALA A 375 14.92 1.41 -14.78
N LEU A 376 13.61 1.63 -14.60
CA LEU A 376 12.82 2.03 -15.76
C LEU A 376 13.58 3.20 -16.36
N LYS A 377 14.00 3.08 -17.63
CA LYS A 377 14.61 4.24 -18.29
C LYS A 377 13.68 5.42 -18.05
N PRO A 378 14.14 6.50 -17.41
CA PRO A 378 13.33 7.69 -17.19
C PRO A 378 13.16 8.35 -18.54
N TYR A 379 12.30 7.78 -19.38
CA TYR A 379 11.78 8.52 -20.49
C TYR A 379 10.84 9.55 -19.88
N ASN A 380 10.90 10.78 -20.40
CA ASN A 380 9.79 11.72 -20.24
C ASN A 380 8.57 11.03 -20.82
N LEU A 381 7.80 10.35 -19.98
CA LEU A 381 6.59 9.71 -20.41
C LEU A 381 5.61 10.85 -20.62
N SER A 382 5.43 11.26 -21.88
CA SER A 382 4.18 11.94 -22.21
C SER A 382 3.02 11.05 -21.75
N LEU A 383 1.86 11.62 -21.45
CA LEU A 383 0.67 10.84 -21.13
C LEU A 383 0.48 9.71 -22.16
N VAL A 384 0.66 10.04 -23.43
CA VAL A 384 0.63 9.11 -24.57
C VAL A 384 1.66 7.98 -24.48
N ASP A 385 2.91 8.24 -24.08
CA ASP A 385 3.93 7.19 -23.91
C ASP A 385 3.62 6.27 -22.72
N THR A 386 3.01 6.81 -21.67
CA THR A 386 2.59 6.03 -20.49
C THR A 386 1.40 5.13 -20.81
N LEU A 387 0.52 5.59 -21.72
CA LEU A 387 -0.71 4.89 -22.06
C LEU A 387 -0.53 3.90 -23.23
N ASN A 388 0.30 4.24 -24.22
CA ASN A 388 0.58 3.37 -25.38
C ASN A 388 1.59 2.27 -25.10
N TYR A 389 2.01 2.10 -23.83
CA TYR A 389 3.08 1.22 -23.36
C TYR A 389 3.25 -0.04 -24.25
N PRO A 390 4.14 -0.03 -25.27
CA PRO A 390 4.55 -1.31 -25.81
C PRO A 390 5.24 -2.04 -24.65
N PRO A 391 5.12 -3.38 -24.53
CA PRO A 391 5.80 -4.16 -23.50
C PRO A 391 7.33 -4.10 -23.73
N ARG A 392 7.93 -2.95 -23.46
CA ARG A 392 9.38 -2.76 -23.47
C ARG A 392 9.85 -2.97 -22.05
N LEU A 393 9.87 -4.28 -21.76
CA LEU A 393 10.82 -5.00 -20.95
C LEU A 393 11.58 -4.12 -19.97
N LEU A 394 11.31 -4.35 -18.68
CA LEU A 394 12.33 -4.26 -17.64
C LEU A 394 13.68 -4.62 -18.30
N MET A 395 14.62 -3.68 -18.34
CA MET A 395 15.97 -4.02 -18.79
C MET A 395 16.48 -5.16 -17.89
N PRO A 396 17.30 -6.09 -18.38
CA PRO A 396 17.89 -7.08 -17.50
C PRO A 396 18.64 -6.37 -16.36
N ASP A 397 18.63 -6.97 -15.17
CA ASP A 397 19.42 -6.46 -14.04
C ASP A 397 20.87 -6.25 -14.49
N GLY A 398 21.44 -5.09 -14.12
CA GLY A 398 22.83 -4.77 -14.36
C GLY A 398 23.74 -5.75 -13.65
N GLN A 399 24.87 -6.06 -14.28
CA GLN A 399 25.82 -7.02 -13.71
C GLN A 399 26.53 -6.41 -12.51
N ALA A 400 26.63 -7.20 -11.43
CA ALA A 400 27.41 -6.83 -10.27
C ALA A 400 28.89 -6.63 -10.63
N GLN A 401 29.54 -5.66 -9.98
CA GLN A 401 30.95 -5.37 -10.15
C GLN A 401 31.76 -5.84 -8.94
N ASP A 402 32.93 -6.42 -9.22
CA ASP A 402 33.86 -6.91 -8.20
C ASP A 402 35.07 -5.97 -8.10
N GLN A 403 35.41 -5.56 -6.88
CA GLN A 403 36.63 -4.85 -6.56
C GLN A 403 37.54 -5.73 -5.70
N GLU A 404 38.58 -6.28 -6.31
CA GLU A 404 39.59 -7.07 -5.61
C GLU A 404 40.63 -6.18 -4.92
N ILE A 405 41.05 -6.59 -3.73
CA ILE A 405 42.05 -5.92 -2.89
C ILE A 405 43.10 -6.95 -2.50
N LYS A 406 44.33 -6.77 -3.04
CA LYS A 406 45.47 -7.66 -2.79
C LYS A 406 46.29 -7.22 -1.59
N SER A 407 45.66 -7.29 -0.41
CA SER A 407 46.27 -6.96 0.87
C SER A 407 45.61 -7.76 1.99
N GLY A 408 46.36 -8.02 3.06
CA GLY A 408 45.79 -8.50 4.32
C GLY A 408 44.94 -7.44 5.02
N LEU A 409 44.24 -7.89 6.06
CA LEU A 409 43.44 -7.03 6.94
C LEU A 409 44.28 -6.51 8.12
N TYR A 410 43.81 -5.43 8.76
CA TYR A 410 44.38 -4.93 10.01
C TYR A 410 43.32 -4.75 11.11
N PRO A 411 43.69 -4.81 12.41
CA PRO A 411 42.76 -4.59 13.51
C PRO A 411 42.13 -3.19 13.44
N GLY A 412 40.81 -3.11 13.58
CA GLY A 412 40.07 -1.85 13.49
C GLY A 412 39.77 -1.40 12.05
N GLN A 413 40.16 -2.18 11.04
CA GLN A 413 39.75 -1.91 9.66
C GLN A 413 38.23 -1.96 9.54
N ILE A 414 37.70 -1.04 8.75
CA ILE A 414 36.27 -0.93 8.45
C ILE A 414 36.00 -0.92 6.96
N PHE A 415 34.86 -1.47 6.58
CA PHE A 415 34.22 -1.27 5.28
C PHE A 415 32.71 -1.28 5.46
N ILE A 416 31.98 -0.85 4.43
CA ILE A 416 30.53 -0.74 4.45
C ILE A 416 29.96 -1.74 3.45
N LEU A 417 28.85 -2.36 3.80
CA LEU A 417 28.02 -3.14 2.89
C LEU A 417 26.59 -2.61 2.96
N ASP A 418 26.07 -2.12 1.84
CA ASP A 418 24.63 -1.92 1.66
C ASP A 418 23.91 -3.28 1.53
N PRO A 419 22.57 -3.33 1.72
CA PRO A 419 21.81 -4.56 1.51
C PRO A 419 22.03 -5.14 0.10
N GLY A 420 22.30 -6.44 0.00
CA GLY A 420 22.61 -7.11 -1.25
C GLY A 420 24.07 -7.07 -1.69
N GLU A 421 24.89 -6.15 -1.14
CA GLU A 421 26.33 -6.18 -1.37
C GLU A 421 26.98 -7.36 -0.66
N ALA A 422 28.12 -7.80 -1.20
CA ALA A 422 28.80 -9.00 -0.74
C ALA A 422 30.31 -8.80 -0.56
N VAL A 423 30.89 -9.65 0.28
CA VAL A 423 32.34 -9.71 0.51
C VAL A 423 32.83 -11.15 0.49
N LYS A 424 34.05 -11.35 -0.01
CA LYS A 424 34.75 -12.62 -0.05
C LYS A 424 36.18 -12.43 0.44
N PHE A 425 36.72 -13.41 1.17
CA PHE A 425 38.09 -13.38 1.69
C PHE A 425 38.83 -14.66 1.33
N THR A 426 40.11 -14.55 1.05
CA THR A 426 41.04 -15.67 0.94
C THR A 426 42.01 -15.59 2.12
N TYR A 427 42.06 -16.64 2.95
CA TYR A 427 42.86 -16.61 4.18
C TYR A 427 43.34 -17.99 4.62
N ASP A 428 44.48 -18.00 5.34
CA ASP A 428 45.02 -19.19 6.00
C ASP A 428 44.53 -19.30 7.46
N ASP A 429 44.45 -18.16 8.16
CA ASP A 429 43.97 -18.07 9.54
C ASP A 429 42.68 -17.26 9.61
N LEU A 430 41.66 -17.80 10.29
CA LEU A 430 40.31 -17.25 10.34
C LEU A 430 40.28 -15.85 10.98
N PRO A 431 39.76 -14.83 10.28
CA PRO A 431 39.52 -13.52 10.87
C PRO A 431 38.26 -13.48 11.74
N CYS A 432 38.15 -12.42 12.54
CA CYS A 432 36.94 -12.11 13.31
C CYS A 432 36.46 -10.71 12.96
N TRP A 433 35.13 -10.55 12.90
CA TRP A 433 34.50 -9.26 12.62
C TRP A 433 33.31 -8.98 13.55
N ARG A 434 32.83 -7.73 13.52
CA ARG A 434 31.59 -7.29 14.16
C ARG A 434 30.82 -6.38 13.22
N TRP A 435 29.51 -6.55 13.17
CA TRP A 435 28.65 -5.71 12.36
C TRP A 435 27.97 -4.64 13.22
N LYS A 436 27.83 -3.45 12.64
CA LYS A 436 27.12 -2.31 13.22
C LYS A 436 26.23 -1.71 12.15
N ALA A 437 24.92 -1.70 12.39
CA ALA A 437 23.99 -1.02 11.49
C ALA A 437 24.23 0.50 11.52
N MET A 438 24.27 1.08 10.33
CA MET A 438 24.36 2.52 10.10
C MET A 438 22.97 3.16 10.15
N ARG A 439 22.93 4.49 10.26
CA ARG A 439 21.69 5.24 10.16
C ARG A 439 21.39 5.58 8.72
#